data_AF-A0A519NWD7-F1
#
_entry.id   AF-A0A519NWD7-F1
#
_cell.length_a   1.000
_cell.length_b   1.000
_cell.length_c   1.000
_cell.angle_alpha   90.00
_cell.angle_beta   90.00
_cell.angle_gamma   90.00
#
_symmetry.space_group_name_H-M   'P 1'
#
loop_
_entity.id
_entity.type
_entity.pdbx_description
1 polymer ?
#
loop_
_entity_poly.entity_id
_entity_poly.type
_entity_poly.pdbx_seq_one_letter_code
_entity_poly.pdbx_strand_id
1 'polypeptide(L)'
;VNYQRTALDWLANMDRNVDRVSELMQETYGADAKLWRRRWRRFYLATAGLFGNDEGRTWAVSHYRLAPVAAATEARSGDDL
;
A
#
# COMPACT_ATOMS: atom_id res chain seq x y z
N VAL A 1 -7.66 -10.19 2.02
CA VAL A 1 -8.77 -9.39 2.59
C VAL A 1 -8.40 -8.28 3.58
N ASN A 2 -7.34 -8.39 4.40
CA ASN A 2 -7.03 -7.32 5.38
C ASN A 2 -6.86 -5.94 4.72
N TYR A 3 -6.09 -5.86 3.64
CA TYR A 3 -5.87 -4.61 2.93
C TYR A 3 -7.11 -4.09 2.19
N GLN A 4 -8.01 -4.99 1.75
CA GLN A 4 -9.32 -4.60 1.20
C GLN A 4 -10.14 -3.85 2.25
N ARG A 5 -10.20 -4.37 3.49
CA ARG A 5 -10.91 -3.71 4.59
C ARG A 5 -10.33 -2.32 4.88
N THR A 6 -9.00 -2.23 4.96
CA THR A 6 -8.31 -0.95 5.14
C THR A 6 -8.65 0.06 4.05
N ALA A 7 -8.64 -0.35 2.77
CA ALA A 7 -9.00 0.54 1.66
C ALA A 7 -10.47 1.01 1.73
N LEU A 8 -11.40 0.14 2.13
CA LEU A 8 -12.80 0.49 2.34
C LEU A 8 -12.98 1.46 3.52
N ASP A 9 -12.25 1.24 4.62
CA ASP A 9 -12.29 2.11 5.79
C ASP A 9 -11.76 3.51 5.47
N TRP A 10 -10.70 3.61 4.66
CA TRP A 10 -10.19 4.89 4.17
C TRP A 10 -11.18 5.60 3.25
N LEU A 11 -11.82 4.88 2.33
CA LEU A 11 -12.89 5.46 1.50
C LEU A 11 -14.05 5.97 2.35
N ALA A 12 -14.51 5.18 3.31
CA ALA A 12 -15.59 5.57 4.22
C ALA A 12 -15.18 6.77 5.08
N ASN A 13 -13.92 6.82 5.54
CA ASN A 13 -13.42 7.96 6.30
C ASN A 13 -13.34 9.24 5.45
N MET A 14 -12.89 9.12 4.20
CA MET A 14 -12.87 10.23 3.25
C MET A 14 -14.29 10.77 2.99
N ASP A 15 -15.27 9.87 2.86
CA ASP A 15 -16.67 10.21 2.60
C ASP A 15 -17.38 10.78 3.83
N ARG A 16 -16.95 10.44 5.05
CA ARG A 16 -17.45 11.08 6.29
C ARG A 16 -16.90 12.49 6.52
N ASN A 17 -15.73 12.81 5.97
CA ASN A 17 -15.00 14.04 6.23
C ASN A 17 -14.88 14.93 4.97
N VAL A 18 -15.95 15.03 4.16
CA VAL A 18 -15.92 15.68 2.84
C VAL A 18 -15.40 17.11 2.90
N ASP A 19 -15.78 17.89 3.92
CA ASP A 19 -15.41 19.30 4.03
C ASP A 19 -13.90 19.45 4.25
N ARG A 20 -13.38 18.77 5.30
CA ARG A 20 -11.94 18.79 5.60
C ARG A 20 -11.10 18.23 4.46
N VAL A 21 -11.57 17.16 3.81
CA VAL A 21 -10.89 16.61 2.63
C VAL A 21 -10.93 17.61 1.47
N SER A 22 -12.03 18.33 1.28
CA SER A 22 -12.14 19.32 0.20
C SER A 22 -11.22 20.51 0.41
N GLU A 23 -11.06 20.98 1.66
CA GLU A 23 -10.05 21.99 2.01
C GLU A 23 -8.64 21.52 1.66
N LEU A 24 -8.24 20.33 2.14
CA LEU A 24 -6.92 19.75 1.86
C LEU A 24 -6.67 19.58 0.36
N MET A 25 -7.68 19.14 -0.38
CA MET A 25 -7.59 18.99 -1.83
C MET A 25 -7.44 20.35 -2.52
N GLN A 26 -8.08 21.40 -2.01
CA GLN A 26 -7.94 22.75 -2.53
C GLN A 26 -6.56 23.33 -2.24
N GLU A 27 -6.04 23.13 -1.03
CA GLU A 27 -4.68 23.53 -0.63
C GLU A 27 -3.61 22.82 -1.46
N THR A 28 -3.80 21.52 -1.74
CA THR A 28 -2.79 20.68 -2.41
C THR A 28 -2.86 20.77 -3.94
N TYR A 29 -4.08 20.76 -4.50
CA TYR A 29 -4.32 20.60 -5.94
C TYR A 29 -5.02 21.80 -6.59
N GLY A 30 -5.39 22.83 -5.82
CA GLY A 30 -5.98 24.07 -6.34
C GLY A 30 -7.22 23.81 -7.19
N ALA A 31 -7.22 24.34 -8.43
CA ALA A 31 -8.34 24.22 -9.37
C ALA A 31 -8.75 22.76 -9.65
N ASP A 32 -7.81 21.82 -9.52
CA ASP A 32 -8.06 20.39 -9.78
C ASP A 32 -8.55 19.62 -8.56
N ALA A 33 -8.84 20.28 -7.43
CA ALA A 33 -9.24 19.63 -6.17
C ALA A 33 -10.39 18.62 -6.35
N LYS A 34 -11.44 19.01 -7.10
CA LYS A 34 -12.59 18.14 -7.38
C LYS A 34 -12.20 16.91 -8.20
N LEU A 35 -11.27 17.05 -9.15
CA LEU A 35 -10.77 15.96 -9.97
C LEU A 35 -9.94 14.98 -9.12
N TRP A 36 -9.03 15.52 -8.30
CA TRP A 36 -8.18 14.71 -7.43
C TRP A 36 -8.96 13.98 -6.34
N ARG A 37 -9.99 14.60 -5.76
CA ARG A 37 -10.90 13.90 -4.84
C ARG A 37 -11.52 12.65 -5.48
N ARG A 38 -11.97 12.75 -6.74
CA ARG A 38 -12.54 11.60 -7.48
C ARG A 38 -11.47 10.55 -7.78
N ARG A 39 -10.24 10.95 -8.09
CA ARG A 39 -9.11 10.03 -8.33
C ARG A 39 -8.76 9.23 -7.08
N TRP A 40 -8.68 9.89 -5.92
CA TRP A 40 -8.43 9.21 -4.64
C TRP A 40 -9.53 8.19 -4.30
N ARG A 41 -10.81 8.55 -4.51
CA ARG A 41 -11.91 7.58 -4.35
C ARG A 41 -11.78 6.37 -5.28
N ARG A 42 -11.47 6.60 -6.56
CA ARG A 42 -11.23 5.50 -7.52
C ARG A 42 -10.05 4.64 -7.12
N PHE A 43 -8.98 5.23 -6.60
CA PHE A 43 -7.82 4.50 -6.10
C PHE A 43 -8.23 3.55 -4.97
N TYR A 44 -8.92 4.02 -3.93
CA TYR A 44 -9.36 3.14 -2.83
C TYR A 44 -10.28 2.01 -3.31
N LEU A 45 -11.22 2.30 -4.22
CA LEU A 45 -12.08 1.27 -4.81
C LEU A 45 -11.28 0.23 -5.60
N ALA A 46 -10.33 0.67 -6.44
CA ALA A 46 -9.46 -0.23 -7.20
C ALA A 46 -8.60 -1.11 -6.28
N THR A 47 -8.01 -0.52 -5.23
CA THR A 47 -7.25 -1.26 -4.20
C THR A 47 -8.13 -2.26 -3.46
N ALA A 48 -9.34 -1.88 -3.06
CA ALA A 48 -10.27 -2.78 -2.39
C ALA A 48 -10.64 -3.97 -3.30
N GLY A 49 -10.89 -3.72 -4.59
CA GLY A 49 -11.13 -4.77 -5.58
C GLY A 49 -9.93 -5.71 -5.76
N LEU A 50 -8.73 -5.15 -5.93
CA LEU A 50 -7.50 -5.91 -6.14
C LEU A 50 -7.20 -6.88 -4.97
N PHE A 51 -7.24 -6.37 -3.74
CA PHE A 51 -6.94 -7.16 -2.53
C PHE A 51 -8.12 -7.98 -2.00
N GLY A 52 -9.31 -7.77 -2.57
CA GLY A 52 -10.50 -8.58 -2.34
C GLY A 52 -10.71 -9.69 -3.38
N ASN A 53 -9.99 -9.64 -4.50
CA ASN A 53 -10.09 -10.63 -5.56
C ASN A 53 -9.75 -12.04 -5.06
N ASP A 54 -10.52 -13.04 -5.49
CA ASP A 54 -10.38 -14.44 -5.07
C ASP A 54 -10.25 -14.58 -3.54
N GLU A 55 -11.11 -13.89 -2.79
CA GLU A 55 -11.10 -13.84 -1.32
C GLU A 55 -9.74 -13.38 -0.75
N GLY A 56 -9.01 -12.56 -1.51
CA GLY A 56 -7.69 -12.04 -1.16
C GLY A 56 -6.56 -13.06 -1.26
N ARG A 57 -6.74 -14.16 -1.99
CA ARG A 57 -5.67 -15.13 -2.29
C ARG A 57 -4.75 -14.68 -3.42
N THR A 58 -5.23 -13.85 -4.34
CA THR A 58 -4.45 -13.42 -5.51
C THR A 58 -3.35 -12.41 -5.16
N TRP A 59 -3.64 -11.47 -4.26
CA TRP A 59 -2.74 -10.36 -3.92
C TRP A 59 -2.53 -10.28 -2.41
N ALA A 60 -1.27 -10.22 -1.99
CA ALA A 60 -0.86 -10.23 -0.59
C ALA A 60 0.18 -9.13 -0.29
N VAL A 61 0.28 -8.78 0.99
CA VAL A 61 1.35 -7.94 1.53
C VAL A 61 2.30 -8.85 2.29
N SER A 62 3.57 -8.86 1.90
CA SER A 62 4.61 -9.69 2.53
C SER A 62 5.63 -8.82 3.26
N HIS A 63 6.02 -9.26 4.45
CA HIS A 63 7.07 -8.61 5.23
C HIS A 63 8.34 -9.46 5.15
N TYR A 64 9.44 -8.83 4.77
CA TYR A 64 10.75 -9.48 4.68
C TYR A 64 11.72 -8.79 5.62
N ARG A 65 12.46 -9.59 6.40
CA ARG A 65 13.60 -9.12 7.20
C ARG A 65 14.87 -9.61 6.50
N LEU A 66 15.68 -8.68 6.03
CA LEU A 66 16.92 -8.98 5.31
C LEU A 66 18.11 -8.97 6.28
N ALA A 67 19.13 -9.75 5.94
CA ALA A 67 20.44 -9.73 6.59
C ALA A 67 21.51 -9.49 5.53
N PRO A 68 22.66 -8.88 5.88
CA PRO A 68 23.77 -8.71 4.96
C PRO A 68 24.23 -10.09 4.44
N VAL A 69 24.58 -10.15 3.16
CA VAL A 69 25.28 -11.32 2.62
C VAL A 69 26.63 -11.37 3.33
N ALA A 70 26.86 -12.38 4.17
CA ALA A 70 28.19 -12.63 4.70
C ALA A 70 29.14 -12.77 3.51
N ALA A 71 30.18 -11.93 3.45
CA ALA A 71 31.28 -12.16 2.52
C ALA A 71 31.70 -13.61 2.73
N ALA A 72 31.64 -14.42 1.67
CA ALA A 72 31.88 -15.85 1.72
C ALA A 72 33.08 -16.11 2.62
N THR A 73 32.84 -16.65 3.81
CA THR A 73 33.90 -16.93 4.77
C THR A 73 34.83 -17.90 4.08
N GLU A 74 36.02 -17.41 3.76
CA GLU A 74 37.21 -18.19 3.46
C GLU A 74 37.37 -19.22 4.58
N ALA A 75 36.86 -20.42 4.33
CA ALA A 75 37.15 -21.62 5.08
C ALA A 75 37.12 -22.81 4.10
N ARG A 76 37.92 -22.70 3.02
CA ARG A 76 38.56 -23.87 2.40
C ARG A 76 40.03 -23.85 2.83
N SER A 77 40.26 -24.03 4.12
CA SER A 77 41.55 -24.43 4.68
C SER A 77 41.28 -25.55 5.69
N GLY A 78 40.95 -26.74 5.17
CA GLY A 78 41.42 -27.99 5.75
C GLY A 78 42.64 -28.36 4.90
N ASP A 79 43.85 -28.45 5.44
CA ASP A 79 44.27 -29.51 6.37
C ASP A 79 43.71 -30.87 5.95
N ASP A 80 44.16 -31.32 4.78
CA ASP A 80 44.33 -32.73 4.41
C ASP A 80 45.75 -32.87 3.83
N LEU A 81 46.76 -32.82 4.71
CA LEU A 81 48.03 -33.58 4.66
C LEU A 81 48.75 -33.46 6.02
#